data_AF-A0A7W8QX20-F1
#
_entry.id   AF-A0A7W8QX20-F1
#
_cell.length_a   1.000
_cell.length_b   1.000
_cell.length_c   1.000
_cell.angle_alpha   90.00
_cell.angle_beta   90.00
_cell.angle_gamma   90.00
#
_symmetry.space_group_name_H-M   'P 1'
#
loop_
_entity.id
_entity.type
_entity.pdbx_description
1 polymer ?
#
loop_
_entity_poly.entity_id
_entity_poly.type
_entity_poly.pdbx_seq_one_letter_code
_entity_poly.pdbx_strand_id
1 'polypeptide(L)'
;MKAKKATTVDQQFTAEQQQNNAVLSVFTQLTEAARAVVSNFETRKYRTSVLVNHLPNPNNNLVQEYISYFFNITLTRNRNSLLLIYIGFDSEAVSRFGTMIHNQFIRQVMKLTMKEQTTVDIESCIRVDANTKDIRGFFYRRLAEGENDNVAFIIDEPTPSTE
;
A
#
# COMPACT_ATOMS: atom_id res chain seq x y z
N MET A 1 -36.34 -11.43 38.31
CA MET A 1 -36.12 -11.19 36.87
C MET A 1 -34.86 -11.96 36.45
N LYS A 2 -34.96 -12.92 35.52
CA LYS A 2 -33.78 -13.67 35.03
C LYS A 2 -33.11 -12.87 33.91
N ALA A 3 -31.86 -12.48 34.12
CA ALA A 3 -31.05 -11.80 33.11
C ALA A 3 -30.83 -12.75 31.92
N LYS A 4 -31.27 -12.35 30.73
CA LYS A 4 -30.91 -13.01 29.47
C LYS A 4 -29.41 -12.79 29.24
N LYS A 5 -28.62 -13.87 29.25
CA LYS A 5 -27.24 -13.85 28.74
C LYS A 5 -27.29 -13.37 27.30
N ALA A 6 -26.58 -12.29 27.00
CA ALA A 6 -26.33 -11.86 25.64
C ALA A 6 -25.51 -12.95 24.95
N THR A 7 -26.13 -13.62 23.97
CA THR A 7 -25.41 -14.52 23.07
C THR A 7 -24.57 -13.64 22.17
N THR A 8 -23.27 -13.53 22.45
CA THR A 8 -22.30 -13.03 21.48
C THR A 8 -22.35 -13.96 20.28
N VAL A 9 -22.92 -13.47 19.18
CA VAL A 9 -22.85 -14.15 17.90
C VAL A 9 -21.45 -13.87 17.38
N ASP A 10 -20.55 -14.84 17.51
CA ASP A 10 -19.25 -14.79 16.83
C ASP A 10 -19.54 -14.79 15.33
N GLN A 11 -19.50 -13.60 14.74
CA GLN A 11 -19.79 -13.40 13.33
C GLN A 11 -18.64 -14.00 12.53
N GLN A 12 -18.81 -15.25 12.07
CA GLN A 12 -17.86 -15.89 11.18
C GLN A 12 -17.84 -15.15 9.84
N PHE A 13 -16.72 -14.53 9.50
CA PHE A 13 -16.52 -13.89 8.20
C PHE A 13 -16.64 -14.91 7.06
N THR A 14 -17.22 -14.50 5.93
CA THR A 14 -17.17 -15.29 4.70
C THR A 14 -15.73 -15.40 4.19
N ALA A 15 -15.43 -16.39 3.35
CA ALA A 15 -14.09 -16.55 2.77
C ALA A 15 -13.63 -15.28 2.02
N GLU A 16 -14.53 -14.64 1.28
CA GLU A 16 -14.24 -13.39 0.56
C GLU A 16 -13.92 -12.23 1.51
N GLN A 17 -14.65 -12.12 2.63
CA GLN A 17 -14.39 -11.12 3.66
C GLN A 17 -13.03 -11.35 4.34
N GLN A 18 -12.69 -12.61 4.64
CA GLN A 18 -11.39 -12.96 5.20
C GLN A 18 -10.25 -12.60 4.24
N GLN A 19 -10.41 -12.91 2.95
CA GLN A 19 -9.43 -12.56 1.91
C GLN A 19 -9.28 -11.05 1.77
N ASN A 20 -10.37 -10.30 1.70
CA ASN A 20 -10.33 -8.84 1.64
C ASN A 20 -9.66 -8.22 2.88
N ASN A 21 -9.94 -8.74 4.07
CA ASN A 21 -9.31 -8.28 5.30
C ASN A 21 -7.79 -8.56 5.31
N ALA A 22 -7.38 -9.74 4.83
CA ALA A 22 -5.96 -10.09 4.69
C ALA A 22 -5.26 -9.18 3.68
N VAL A 23 -5.86 -8.94 2.51
CA VAL A 23 -5.33 -8.02 1.49
C VAL A 23 -5.20 -6.60 2.05
N LEU A 24 -6.22 -6.10 2.77
CA LEU A 24 -6.17 -4.76 3.37
C LEU A 24 -5.06 -4.65 4.42
N SER A 25 -4.90 -5.67 5.27
CA SER A 25 -3.80 -5.70 6.25
C SER A 25 -2.44 -5.69 5.57
N VAL A 26 -2.26 -6.48 4.51
CA VAL A 26 -1.01 -6.52 3.75
C VAL A 26 -0.76 -5.21 3.02
N PHE A 27 -1.79 -4.54 2.49
CA PHE A 27 -1.65 -3.20 1.91
C PHE A 27 -1.02 -2.22 2.91
N THR A 28 -1.55 -2.14 4.14
CA THR A 28 -0.99 -1.29 5.19
C THR A 28 0.48 -1.63 5.47
N GLN A 29 0.79 -2.91 5.67
CA GLN A 29 2.17 -3.37 5.91
C GLN A 29 3.12 -3.03 4.75
N LEU A 30 2.66 -3.12 3.51
CA LEU A 30 3.44 -2.75 2.33
C LEU A 30 3.71 -1.25 2.28
N THR A 31 2.73 -0.41 2.63
CA THR A 31 2.95 1.05 2.69
C THR A 31 3.96 1.42 3.78
N GLU A 32 3.93 0.75 4.93
CA GLU A 32 4.93 0.93 5.99
C GLU A 32 6.32 0.45 5.56
N ALA A 33 6.40 -0.70 4.89
CA ALA A 33 7.65 -1.21 4.34
C ALA A 33 8.24 -0.28 3.26
N ALA A 34 7.40 0.27 2.38
CA ALA A 34 7.82 1.24 1.36
C ALA A 34 8.42 2.49 2.00
N ARG A 35 7.78 3.01 3.05
CA ARG A 35 8.25 4.14 3.85
C ARG A 35 9.59 3.85 4.53
N ALA A 36 9.72 2.67 5.16
CA ALA A 36 10.96 2.25 5.82
C ALA A 36 12.14 2.12 4.85
N VAL A 37 11.91 1.71 3.60
CA VAL A 37 12.97 1.60 2.58
C VAL A 37 13.55 2.99 2.21
N VAL A 38 12.72 4.03 2.26
CA VAL A 38 13.12 5.39 1.82
C VAL A 38 13.42 6.34 2.99
N SER A 39 13.18 5.94 4.24
CA SER A 39 13.34 6.79 5.42
C SER A 39 14.77 7.30 5.61
N ASN A 40 15.79 6.60 5.09
CA ASN A 40 17.20 6.99 5.22
C ASN A 40 17.64 8.09 4.25
N PHE A 41 16.79 8.55 3.32
CA PHE A 41 17.17 9.63 2.42
C PHE A 41 17.21 10.99 3.16
N GLU A 42 18.34 11.69 3.12
CA GLU A 42 18.45 13.02 3.72
C GLU A 42 17.42 14.01 3.12
N THR A 43 17.24 13.96 1.80
CA THR A 43 16.34 14.85 1.07
C THR A 43 14.87 14.52 1.38
N ARG A 44 14.17 15.49 2.01
CA ARG A 44 12.75 15.39 2.41
C ARG A 44 11.82 14.86 1.30
N LYS A 45 12.02 15.30 0.05
CA LYS A 45 11.21 14.87 -1.11
C LYS A 45 11.19 13.35 -1.28
N TYR A 46 12.31 12.68 -1.03
CA TYR A 46 12.43 11.22 -1.19
C TYR A 46 11.80 10.44 -0.01
N ARG A 47 11.60 11.11 1.12
CA ARG A 47 10.88 10.59 2.31
C ARG A 47 9.40 10.99 2.36
N THR A 48 8.93 11.74 1.37
CA THR A 48 7.54 12.17 1.29
C THR A 48 6.76 11.15 0.48
N SER A 49 5.62 10.74 1.02
CA SER A 49 4.64 9.91 0.34
C SER A 49 3.25 10.53 0.49
N VAL A 50 2.36 10.16 -0.40
CA VAL A 50 0.97 10.60 -0.44
C VAL A 50 0.11 9.36 -0.30
N LEU A 51 -0.81 9.37 0.67
CA LEU A 51 -1.87 8.39 0.80
C LEU A 51 -3.18 9.02 0.33
N VAL A 52 -3.79 8.43 -0.69
CA VAL A 52 -5.06 8.86 -1.27
C VAL A 52 -6.14 7.84 -0.93
N ASN A 53 -7.20 8.28 -0.27
CA ASN A 53 -8.42 7.52 -0.05
C ASN A 53 -9.42 7.89 -1.13
N HIS A 54 -9.75 6.95 -2.01
CA HIS A 54 -10.73 7.22 -3.06
C HIS A 54 -12.14 7.06 -2.50
N LEU A 55 -12.98 8.06 -2.70
CA LEU A 55 -14.40 7.96 -2.36
C LEU A 55 -15.05 6.83 -3.18
N PRO A 56 -15.89 5.98 -2.57
CA PRO A 56 -16.63 4.96 -3.29
C PRO A 56 -17.43 5.60 -4.43
N ASN A 57 -17.09 5.24 -5.67
CA ASN A 57 -17.75 5.75 -6.86
C ASN A 57 -18.14 4.54 -7.73
N PRO A 58 -19.39 4.45 -8.22
CA PRO A 58 -19.83 3.35 -9.09
C PRO A 58 -18.94 3.14 -10.32
N ASN A 59 -18.23 4.18 -10.76
CA ASN A 59 -17.34 4.15 -11.92
C ASN A 59 -15.85 3.98 -11.56
N ASN A 60 -15.50 3.96 -10.27
CA ASN A 60 -14.11 3.84 -9.82
C ASN A 60 -13.92 2.63 -8.90
N ASN A 61 -13.03 1.74 -9.30
CA ASN A 61 -12.64 0.57 -8.54
C ASN A 61 -11.43 0.82 -7.64
N LEU A 62 -10.80 2.00 -7.71
CA LEU A 62 -9.73 2.41 -6.81
C LEU A 62 -10.29 2.62 -5.41
N VAL A 63 -9.62 2.03 -4.42
CA VAL A 63 -9.99 2.15 -3.01
C VAL A 63 -9.00 3.06 -2.31
N GLN A 64 -7.70 2.75 -2.40
CA GLN A 64 -6.63 3.54 -1.81
C GLN A 64 -5.40 3.51 -2.70
N GLU A 65 -4.60 4.57 -2.64
CA GLU A 65 -3.31 4.62 -3.32
C GLU A 65 -2.25 5.23 -2.42
N TYR A 66 -1.14 4.53 -2.26
CA TYR A 66 0.10 5.06 -1.75
C TYR A 66 1.00 5.44 -2.93
N ILE A 67 1.52 6.66 -2.92
CA ILE A 67 2.36 7.20 -3.99
C ILE A 67 3.58 7.88 -3.36
N SER A 68 4.77 7.51 -3.78
CA SER A 68 6.00 8.21 -3.43
C SER A 68 6.78 8.58 -4.68
N TYR A 69 7.97 9.17 -4.50
CA TYR A 69 8.89 9.39 -5.61
C TYR A 69 9.33 8.09 -6.30
N PHE A 70 9.32 6.95 -5.59
CA PHE A 70 9.87 5.68 -6.05
C PHE A 70 8.81 4.64 -6.42
N PHE A 71 7.70 4.64 -5.69
CA PHE A 71 6.75 3.53 -5.69
C PHE A 71 5.32 4.04 -5.80
N ASN A 72 4.48 3.20 -6.38
CA ASN A 72 3.04 3.30 -6.26
C ASN A 72 2.50 1.95 -5.79
N ILE A 73 1.65 1.97 -4.77
CA ILE A 73 0.92 0.80 -4.28
C ILE A 73 -0.55 1.16 -4.33
N THR A 74 -1.31 0.46 -5.15
CA THR A 74 -2.70 0.79 -5.45
C THR A 74 -3.59 -0.37 -5.02
N LEU A 75 -4.51 -0.10 -4.10
CA LEU A 75 -5.56 -1.01 -3.66
C LEU A 75 -6.81 -0.80 -4.51
N THR A 76 -7.27 -1.85 -5.18
CA THR A 76 -8.43 -1.82 -6.08
C THR A 76 -9.42 -2.92 -5.75
N ARG A 77 -10.64 -2.79 -6.26
CA ARG A 77 -11.68 -3.81 -6.18
C ARG A 77 -11.98 -4.37 -7.57
N ASN A 78 -12.02 -5.69 -7.71
CA ASN A 78 -12.41 -6.33 -8.97
C ASN A 78 -13.94 -6.44 -9.12
N ARG A 79 -14.40 -6.97 -10.26
CA ARG A 79 -15.83 -7.17 -10.54
C ARG A 79 -16.55 -8.09 -9.54
N ASN A 80 -15.81 -8.95 -8.85
CA ASN A 80 -16.32 -9.87 -7.83
C ASN A 80 -16.20 -9.29 -6.41
N SER A 81 -15.98 -7.98 -6.28
CA SER A 81 -15.79 -7.29 -5.00
C SER A 81 -14.56 -7.73 -4.18
N LEU A 82 -13.62 -8.46 -4.79
CA LEU A 82 -12.35 -8.84 -4.15
C LEU A 82 -11.33 -7.72 -4.30
N LEU A 83 -10.56 -7.51 -3.24
CA LEU A 83 -9.47 -6.54 -3.23
C LEU A 83 -8.22 -7.10 -3.91
N LEU A 84 -7.54 -6.23 -4.66
CA LEU A 84 -6.30 -6.50 -5.37
C LEU A 84 -5.30 -5.38 -5.09
N ILE A 85 -4.02 -5.73 -4.97
CA ILE A 85 -2.92 -4.78 -4.82
C ILE A 85 -2.09 -4.76 -6.09
N TYR A 86 -1.89 -3.57 -6.64
CA TYR A 86 -0.98 -3.31 -7.76
C TYR A 86 0.23 -2.53 -7.25
N ILE A 87 1.43 -2.94 -7.65
CA ILE A 87 2.69 -2.35 -7.21
C ILE A 87 3.48 -1.92 -8.44
N GLY A 88 3.78 -0.63 -8.52
CA GLY A 88 4.54 -0.02 -9.60
C GLY A 88 5.83 0.62 -9.10
N PHE A 89 6.79 0.72 -10.00
CA PHE A 89 8.11 1.31 -9.77
C PHE A 89 8.38 2.45 -10.76
N ASP A 90 9.02 3.53 -10.31
CA ASP A 90 9.28 4.69 -11.14
C ASP A 90 10.53 4.53 -12.00
N SER A 91 10.40 4.73 -13.31
CA SER A 91 11.51 4.55 -14.28
C SER A 91 12.71 5.44 -13.97
N GLU A 92 12.48 6.69 -13.61
CA GLU A 92 13.55 7.67 -13.39
C GLU A 92 14.17 7.49 -12.00
N ALA A 93 13.39 7.08 -11.01
CA ALA A 93 13.92 6.71 -9.71
C ALA A 93 14.83 5.46 -9.80
N VAL A 94 14.44 4.43 -10.57
CA VAL A 94 15.34 3.29 -10.88
C VAL A 94 16.63 3.79 -11.53
N SER A 95 16.51 4.63 -12.56
CA SER A 95 17.67 5.12 -13.32
C SER A 95 18.65 5.89 -12.44
N ARG A 96 18.14 6.76 -11.55
CA ARG A 96 18.98 7.66 -10.72
C ARG A 96 19.55 7.01 -9.46
N PHE A 97 18.79 6.14 -8.80
CA PHE A 97 19.18 5.54 -7.51
C PHE A 97 19.60 4.08 -7.63
N GLY A 98 19.56 3.54 -8.85
CA GLY A 98 19.84 2.14 -9.13
C GLY A 98 18.75 1.20 -8.64
N THR A 99 19.06 -0.10 -8.71
CA THR A 99 18.13 -1.17 -8.38
C THR A 99 18.08 -1.49 -6.89
N MET A 100 18.90 -0.85 -6.04
CA MET A 100 18.98 -1.18 -4.62
C MET A 100 17.64 -0.99 -3.89
N ILE A 101 17.05 0.21 -4.01
CA ILE A 101 15.75 0.56 -3.38
C ILE A 101 14.62 -0.34 -3.92
N HIS A 102 14.65 -0.61 -5.22
CA HIS A 102 13.71 -1.50 -5.90
C HIS A 102 13.80 -2.93 -5.36
N ASN A 103 15.02 -3.46 -5.26
CA ASN A 103 15.31 -4.79 -4.75
C ASN A 103 14.98 -4.92 -3.26
N GLN A 104 15.21 -3.88 -2.46
CA GLN A 104 14.82 -3.86 -1.06
C GLN A 104 13.31 -3.93 -0.91
N PHE A 105 12.57 -3.10 -1.66
CA PHE A 105 11.12 -3.08 -1.55
C PHE A 105 10.48 -4.36 -2.12
N ILE A 106 10.90 -4.85 -3.30
CA ILE A 106 10.33 -6.09 -3.86
C ILE A 106 10.55 -7.31 -2.94
N ARG A 107 11.67 -7.36 -2.20
CA ARG A 107 11.88 -8.40 -1.19
C ARG A 107 10.87 -8.29 -0.04
N GLN A 108 10.52 -7.08 0.39
CA GLN A 108 9.45 -6.88 1.37
C GLN A 108 8.09 -7.30 0.80
N VAL A 109 7.81 -6.97 -0.47
CA VAL A 109 6.59 -7.43 -1.14
C VAL A 109 6.50 -8.94 -1.06
N MET A 110 7.50 -9.65 -1.59
CA MET A 110 7.50 -11.11 -1.58
C MET A 110 7.33 -11.65 -0.15
N LYS A 111 8.12 -11.15 0.81
CA LYS A 111 8.04 -11.58 2.21
C LYS A 111 6.64 -11.42 2.78
N LEU A 112 6.00 -10.27 2.62
CA LEU A 112 4.72 -9.94 3.25
C LEU A 112 3.53 -10.62 2.56
N THR A 113 3.69 -11.09 1.33
CA THR A 113 2.60 -11.67 0.54
C THR A 113 2.65 -13.20 0.43
N MET A 114 3.68 -13.85 0.98
CA MET A 114 3.74 -15.31 0.97
C MET A 114 2.57 -15.92 1.73
N LYS A 115 2.10 -17.06 1.22
CA LYS A 115 1.03 -17.85 1.85
C LYS A 115 1.29 -18.15 3.32
N GLU A 116 2.54 -18.42 3.71
CA GLU A 116 2.91 -18.73 5.09
C GLU A 116 2.83 -17.52 6.03
N GLN A 117 2.77 -16.30 5.49
CA GLN A 117 2.72 -15.05 6.26
C GLN A 117 1.32 -14.47 6.37
N THR A 118 0.35 -15.03 5.64
CA THR A 118 -1.01 -14.51 5.54
C THR A 118 -2.00 -15.52 6.09
N THR A 119 -3.05 -15.03 6.76
CA THR A 119 -4.08 -15.90 7.37
C THR A 119 -4.81 -16.74 6.33
N VAL A 120 -4.92 -16.21 5.11
CA VAL A 120 -5.46 -16.88 3.93
C VAL A 120 -4.54 -16.56 2.75
N ASP A 121 -4.48 -17.46 1.78
CA ASP A 121 -3.67 -17.28 0.59
C ASP A 121 -4.20 -16.11 -0.27
N ILE A 122 -3.38 -15.07 -0.42
CA ILE A 122 -3.69 -13.87 -1.19
C ILE A 122 -2.77 -13.68 -2.40
N GLU A 123 -1.94 -14.66 -2.78
CA GLU A 123 -0.95 -14.48 -3.86
C GLU A 123 -1.64 -14.06 -5.17
N SER A 124 -2.82 -14.64 -5.43
CA SER A 124 -3.66 -14.28 -6.58
C SER A 124 -4.20 -12.85 -6.56
N CYS A 125 -4.10 -12.12 -5.44
CA CYS A 125 -4.49 -10.72 -5.29
C CYS A 125 -3.36 -9.73 -5.52
N ILE A 126 -2.10 -10.17 -5.59
CA ILE A 126 -0.93 -9.31 -5.70
C ILE A 126 -0.47 -9.21 -7.16
N ARG A 127 -0.25 -7.99 -7.64
CA ARG A 127 0.25 -7.71 -9.00
C ARG A 127 1.43 -6.75 -8.89
N VAL A 128 2.59 -7.21 -9.32
CA VAL A 128 3.77 -6.36 -9.46
C VAL A 128 3.95 -6.06 -10.94
N ASP A 129 4.02 -4.78 -11.28
CA ASP A 129 4.25 -4.36 -12.66
C ASP A 129 5.61 -4.86 -13.15
N ALA A 130 5.62 -5.55 -14.29
CA ALA A 130 6.85 -6.03 -14.91
C ALA A 130 7.73 -4.89 -15.47
N ASN A 131 7.11 -3.76 -15.81
CA ASN A 131 7.77 -2.59 -16.37
C ASN A 131 7.62 -1.40 -15.43
N THR A 132 8.64 -0.55 -15.40
CA THR A 132 8.58 0.73 -14.69
C THR A 132 7.67 1.72 -15.41
N LYS A 133 7.13 2.69 -14.68
CA LYS A 133 6.17 3.71 -15.18
C LYS A 133 6.61 5.11 -14.73
N ASP A 134 6.00 6.15 -15.28
CA ASP A 134 6.14 7.50 -14.73
C ASP A 134 5.19 7.67 -13.54
N ILE A 135 5.69 7.39 -12.34
CA ILE A 135 4.95 7.54 -11.08
C ILE A 135 5.18 8.93 -10.50
N ARG A 136 6.39 9.47 -10.68
CA ARG A 136 6.75 10.82 -10.21
C ARG A 136 5.81 11.90 -10.74
N GLY A 137 5.37 11.81 -11.99
CA GLY A 137 4.39 12.73 -12.55
C GLY A 137 3.09 12.75 -11.74
N PHE A 138 2.59 11.59 -11.32
CA PHE A 138 1.43 11.49 -10.43
C PHE A 138 1.75 12.02 -9.03
N PHE A 139 2.90 11.65 -8.46
CA PHE A 139 3.35 12.13 -7.15
C PHE A 139 3.40 13.65 -7.06
N TYR A 140 4.05 14.33 -8.02
CA TYR A 140 4.15 15.79 -8.01
C TYR A 140 2.81 16.48 -8.23
N ARG A 141 1.92 15.91 -9.06
CA ARG A 141 0.56 16.42 -9.21
C ARG A 141 -0.19 16.37 -7.89
N ARG A 142 -0.12 15.24 -7.15
CA ARG A 142 -0.75 15.13 -5.82
C ARG A 142 -0.15 16.10 -4.81
N LEU A 143 1.16 16.32 -4.83
CA LEU A 143 1.79 17.32 -3.98
C LEU A 143 1.31 18.75 -4.30
N ALA A 144 1.09 19.07 -5.58
CA ALA A 144 0.59 20.36 -6.01
C ALA A 144 -0.91 20.57 -5.67
N GLU A 145 -1.71 19.50 -5.68
CA GLU A 145 -3.12 19.52 -5.25
C GLU A 145 -3.26 19.81 -3.76
N GLY A 146 -2.28 19.41 -2.95
CA GLY A 146 -2.27 19.61 -1.50
C GLY A 146 -3.08 18.55 -0.73
N GLU A 147 -3.02 18.64 0.60
CA GLU A 147 -3.78 17.76 1.48
C GLU A 147 -5.26 18.16 1.53
N ASN A 148 -6.12 17.17 1.72
CA ASN A 148 -7.56 17.33 1.94
C ASN A 148 -8.11 16.10 2.68
N ASP A 149 -9.42 16.04 2.90
CA ASP A 149 -10.08 14.93 3.62
C ASP A 149 -9.75 13.53 3.06
N ASN A 150 -9.38 13.46 1.78
CA ASN A 150 -9.09 12.22 1.06
C ASN A 150 -7.60 12.07 0.70
N VAL A 151 -6.75 13.07 0.93
CA VAL A 151 -5.34 13.06 0.54
C VAL A 151 -4.50 13.51 1.73
N ALA A 152 -3.65 12.61 2.22
CA ALA A 152 -2.73 12.87 3.32
C ALA A 152 -1.28 12.75 2.85
N PHE A 153 -0.43 13.68 3.29
CA PHE A 153 1.00 13.62 3.08
C PHE A 153 1.66 13.01 4.30
N ILE A 154 2.53 12.05 4.05
CA ILE A 154 3.26 11.33 5.09
C ILE A 154 4.74 11.57 4.83
N ILE A 155 5.41 12.14 5.82
CA ILE A 155 6.84 12.45 5.76
C ILE A 155 7.51 11.64 6.86
N ASP A 156 8.31 10.67 6.46
CA ASP A 156 9.08 9.84 7.39
C ASP A 156 10.32 10.59 7.85
N GLU A 157 10.59 10.69 9.15
CA GLU A 157 11.84 11.27 9.64
C GLU A 157 13.00 10.28 9.51
N PRO A 158 14.24 10.75 9.23
CA PRO A 158 15.38 9.87 9.17
C PRO A 158 15.59 9.26 10.53
N THR A 159 15.74 7.94 10.58
CA THR A 159 16.15 7.28 11.81
C THR A 159 17.61 7.69 12.06
N PRO A 160 17.96 8.27 13.23
CA PRO A 160 19.34 8.63 13.49
C PRO A 160 20.20 7.37 13.39
N SER A 161 21.26 7.42 12.59
CA SER A 161 22.25 6.36 12.52
C SER A 161 22.88 6.24 13.90
N THR A 162 22.58 5.16 14.63
CA THR A 162 23.40 4.77 15.79
C THR A 162 24.76 4.37 15.25
N GLU A 163 25.75 5.25 15.48
CA GLU A 163 27.18 4.96 15.33
C GLU A 163 27.62 3.79 16.20
#